data_AF-A0A0G1PI37-F1
#
_entry.id   AF-A0A0G1PI37-F1
#
_cell.length_a   1.000
_cell.length_b   1.000
_cell.length_c   1.000
_cell.angle_alpha   90.00
_cell.angle_beta   90.00
_cell.angle_gamma   90.00
#
_symmetry.space_group_name_H-M   'P 1'
#
loop_
_entity.id
_entity.type
_entity.pdbx_description
1 polymer ?
#
loop_
_entity_poly.entity_id
_entity_poly.type
_entity_poly.pdbx_seq_one_letter_code
_entity_poly.pdbx_strand_id
1 'polypeptide(L)'
;MNERQEQILQWIIEAYIRTADPVGSKFLCEHYEMDCSSATIRNDMSLLEQEGYIRQPHPSAGRVPTEKAYIYYLQRFQGQEKKKSYKSQLRQAIGDAHSEEAIVKSLAKAMVDLSGETAIVAFDPRWSYYTGVSNLFAKPDFRDIDVVRSLSTLVDRFDDVIQEIFEKISEHPEVMIGSENPFGKEMSSVIVKYTLPNHHVGLLGLIGPLRMDYQKNVALLQEAKEVLDEE
;
A
#
# COMPACT_ATOMS: atom_id res chain seq x y z
N MET A 1 8.04 -13.05 19.75
CA MET A 1 8.97 -13.03 18.61
C MET A 1 10.37 -12.60 19.05
N ASN A 2 11.41 -13.36 18.66
CA ASN A 2 12.82 -12.98 18.86
C ASN A 2 13.39 -12.22 17.63
N GLU A 3 14.60 -11.66 17.73
CA GLU A 3 15.22 -10.87 16.66
C GLU A 3 15.32 -11.64 15.33
N ARG A 4 15.66 -12.94 15.36
CA ARG A 4 15.76 -13.75 14.14
C ARG A 4 14.39 -13.96 13.49
N GLN A 5 13.35 -14.22 14.29
CA GLN A 5 11.98 -14.37 13.81
C GLN A 5 11.45 -13.06 13.23
N GLU A 6 11.78 -11.92 13.86
CA GLU A 6 11.46 -10.58 13.36
C GLU A 6 12.11 -10.34 11.99
N GLN A 7 13.39 -10.69 11.85
CA GLN A 7 14.12 -10.58 10.58
C GLN A 7 13.54 -11.51 9.49
N ILE A 8 13.23 -12.76 9.83
CA ILE A 8 12.59 -13.70 8.91
C ILE A 8 11.23 -13.17 8.46
N LEU A 9 10.42 -12.64 9.39
CA LEU A 9 9.12 -12.05 9.07
C LEU A 9 9.27 -10.87 8.11
N GLN A 10 10.20 -9.95 8.38
CA GLN A 10 10.51 -8.82 7.52
C GLN A 10 10.83 -9.28 6.09
N TRP A 11 11.74 -10.24 5.94
CA TRP A 11 12.12 -10.74 4.61
C TRP A 11 10.99 -11.47 3.88
N ILE A 12 10.15 -12.23 4.59
CA ILE A 12 8.96 -12.83 3.99
C ILE A 12 8.03 -11.74 3.44
N ILE A 13 7.82 -10.68 4.20
CA ILE A 13 6.96 -9.55 3.79
C ILE A 13 7.54 -8.85 2.57
N GLU A 14 8.81 -8.46 2.61
CA GLU A 14 9.48 -7.76 1.51
C GLU A 14 9.56 -8.61 0.24
N ALA A 15 9.88 -9.89 0.37
CA ALA A 15 9.88 -10.82 -0.76
C ALA A 15 8.48 -10.97 -1.36
N TYR A 16 7.44 -11.06 -0.52
CA TYR A 16 6.06 -11.20 -0.99
C TYR A 16 5.51 -9.91 -1.60
N ILE A 17 5.85 -8.73 -1.07
CA ILE A 17 5.56 -7.42 -1.68
C ILE A 17 6.13 -7.38 -3.11
N ARG A 18 7.37 -7.84 -3.29
CA ARG A 18 8.06 -7.80 -4.59
C ARG A 18 7.55 -8.82 -5.60
N THR A 19 7.23 -10.04 -5.14
CA THR A 19 7.02 -11.20 -6.05
C THR A 19 5.57 -11.65 -6.14
N ALA A 20 4.74 -11.37 -5.13
CA ALA A 20 3.43 -11.99 -4.95
C ALA A 20 3.46 -13.54 -4.83
N ASP A 21 4.64 -14.14 -4.67
CA ASP A 21 4.81 -15.59 -4.62
C ASP A 21 5.03 -16.08 -3.18
N PRO A 22 4.38 -17.17 -2.74
CA PRO A 22 4.59 -17.73 -1.41
C PRO A 22 6.07 -18.02 -1.12
N VAL A 23 6.57 -17.51 0.01
CA VAL A 23 8.00 -17.47 0.33
C VAL A 23 8.41 -18.74 1.08
N GLY A 24 9.39 -19.47 0.55
CA GLY A 24 9.91 -20.70 1.15
C GLY A 24 11.20 -20.49 1.96
N SER A 25 11.46 -21.36 2.93
CA SER A 25 12.69 -21.31 3.74
C SER A 25 13.98 -21.49 2.94
N LYS A 26 13.95 -22.17 1.78
CA LYS A 26 15.10 -22.29 0.88
C LYS A 26 15.38 -20.98 0.16
N PHE A 27 14.34 -20.34 -0.37
CA PHE A 27 14.43 -19.04 -1.01
C PHE A 27 15.06 -18.01 -0.06
N LEU A 28 14.61 -17.96 1.20
CA LEU A 28 15.19 -17.06 2.20
C LEU A 28 16.68 -17.31 2.43
N CYS A 29 17.08 -18.58 2.58
CA CYS A 29 18.47 -18.96 2.79
C CYS A 29 19.39 -18.63 1.59
N GLU A 30 18.85 -18.63 0.37
CA GLU A 30 19.59 -18.36 -0.87
C GLU A 30 19.70 -16.87 -1.19
N HIS A 31 18.71 -16.06 -0.79
CA HIS A 31 18.61 -14.65 -1.18
C HIS A 31 18.93 -13.66 -0.05
N TYR A 32 19.02 -14.14 1.20
CA TYR A 32 19.33 -13.32 2.36
C TYR A 32 20.51 -13.93 3.11
N GLU A 33 21.45 -13.09 3.54
CA GLU A 33 22.63 -13.51 4.30
C GLU A 33 22.20 -13.87 5.74
N MET A 34 22.05 -15.18 6.00
CA MET A 34 21.73 -15.71 7.33
C MET A 34 22.79 -16.67 7.83
N ASP A 35 23.14 -16.55 9.11
CA ASP A 35 23.96 -17.52 9.85
C ASP A 35 23.15 -18.76 10.28
N CYS A 36 22.16 -19.21 9.49
CA CYS A 36 21.37 -20.39 9.85
C CYS A 36 20.89 -21.21 8.64
N SER A 37 20.56 -22.48 8.91
CA SER A 37 20.13 -23.42 7.89
C SER A 37 18.66 -23.22 7.47
N SER A 38 18.31 -23.67 6.27
CA SER A 38 16.91 -23.70 5.81
C SER A 38 15.97 -24.49 6.75
N ALA A 39 16.48 -25.50 7.47
CA ALA A 39 15.70 -26.24 8.47
C ALA A 39 15.40 -25.39 9.70
N THR A 40 16.37 -24.59 10.15
CA THR A 40 16.19 -23.62 11.25
C THR A 40 15.17 -22.56 10.87
N ILE A 41 15.27 -21.98 9.67
CA ILE A 41 14.30 -21.01 9.15
C ILE A 41 12.90 -21.63 9.10
N ARG A 42 12.76 -22.88 8.64
CA ARG A 42 11.46 -23.57 8.61
C ARG A 42 10.85 -23.71 10.01
N ASN A 43 11.66 -23.99 11.03
CA ASN A 43 11.17 -24.07 12.41
C ASN A 43 10.65 -22.71 12.91
N ASP A 44 11.39 -21.63 12.64
CA ASP A 44 10.96 -20.28 13.01
C ASP A 44 9.70 -19.85 12.23
N MET A 45 9.60 -20.19 10.94
CA MET A 45 8.39 -19.97 10.14
C MET A 45 7.18 -20.72 10.71
N SER A 46 7.35 -21.94 11.23
CA SER A 46 6.27 -22.67 11.91
C SER A 46 5.78 -21.94 13.16
N LEU A 47 6.69 -21.33 13.92
CA LEU A 47 6.32 -20.53 15.09
C LEU A 47 5.59 -19.24 14.68
N LEU A 48 6.08 -18.53 13.66
CA LEU A 48 5.41 -17.36 13.09
C LEU A 48 4.00 -17.68 12.56
N GLU A 49 3.81 -18.88 11.99
CA GLU A 49 2.52 -19.37 11.52
C GLU A 49 1.58 -19.67 12.69
N GLN A 50 2.06 -20.34 13.74
CA GLN A 50 1.30 -20.57 14.98
C GLN A 50 0.88 -19.26 15.66
N GLU A 51 1.74 -18.25 15.62
CA GLU A 51 1.43 -16.91 16.13
C GLU A 51 0.54 -16.08 15.18
N GLY A 52 0.21 -16.60 13.99
CA GLY A 52 -0.71 -15.98 13.03
C GLY A 52 -0.14 -14.85 12.19
N TYR A 53 1.19 -14.67 12.16
CA TYR A 53 1.84 -13.67 11.31
C TYR A 53 1.93 -14.10 9.84
N ILE A 54 2.12 -15.39 9.60
CA ILE A 54 2.18 -15.93 8.25
C ILE A 54 1.25 -17.13 8.14
N ARG A 55 0.86 -17.49 6.92
CA ARG A 55 0.04 -18.67 6.66
C ARG A 55 0.50 -19.41 5.43
N GLN A 56 0.20 -20.69 5.37
CA GLN A 56 0.36 -21.49 4.16
C GLN A 56 -0.92 -21.44 3.31
N PRO A 57 -0.89 -20.91 2.07
CA PRO A 57 -2.08 -20.86 1.21
C PRO A 57 -2.46 -22.25 0.67
N HIS A 58 -1.47 -23.09 0.36
CA HIS A 58 -1.65 -24.47 -0.08
C HIS A 58 -0.58 -25.38 0.53
N PRO A 59 -0.84 -26.68 0.78
CA PRO A 59 0.08 -27.57 1.50
C PRO A 59 1.52 -27.65 0.94
N SER A 60 1.70 -27.44 -0.38
CA SER A 60 3.01 -27.43 -1.06
C SER A 60 3.62 -26.04 -1.24
N ALA A 61 2.87 -24.97 -0.95
CA ALA A 61 3.33 -23.60 -1.13
C ALA A 61 4.22 -23.15 0.04
N GLY A 62 4.97 -22.07 -0.18
CA GLY A 62 5.65 -21.32 0.88
C GLY A 62 4.70 -20.70 1.89
N ARG A 63 5.11 -19.60 2.51
CA ARG A 63 4.28 -18.80 3.43
C ARG A 63 3.97 -17.44 2.84
N VAL A 64 2.79 -16.94 3.14
CA VAL A 64 2.37 -15.58 2.79
C VAL A 64 2.08 -14.80 4.07
N PRO A 65 2.37 -13.49 4.14
CA PRO A 65 2.01 -12.66 5.27
C PRO A 65 0.49 -12.58 5.48
N THR A 66 0.07 -12.43 6.74
CA THR A 66 -1.30 -12.07 7.10
C THR A 66 -1.43 -10.55 7.28
N GLU A 67 -2.67 -10.06 7.44
CA GLU A 67 -2.95 -8.69 7.87
C GLU A 67 -2.14 -8.30 9.13
N LYS A 68 -2.11 -9.20 10.12
CA LYS A 68 -1.33 -9.02 11.36
C LYS A 68 0.16 -8.79 11.09
N ALA A 69 0.73 -9.48 10.10
CA ALA A 69 2.13 -9.27 9.73
C ALA A 69 2.38 -7.92 9.08
N TYR A 70 1.49 -7.44 8.21
CA TYR A 70 1.65 -6.11 7.62
C TYR A 70 1.51 -4.99 8.66
N ILE A 71 0.54 -5.11 9.57
CA ILE A 71 0.38 -4.17 10.68
C ILE A 71 1.67 -4.13 11.53
N TYR A 72 2.19 -5.31 11.89
CA TYR A 72 3.43 -5.40 12.64
C TYR A 72 4.63 -4.79 11.88
N TYR A 73 4.73 -5.07 10.58
CA TYR A 73 5.80 -4.54 9.72
C TYR A 73 5.78 -3.01 9.67
N LEU A 74 4.61 -2.41 9.52
CA LEU A 74 4.48 -0.95 9.54
C LEU A 74 4.88 -0.36 10.89
N GLN A 75 4.41 -0.94 11.99
CA GLN A 75 4.75 -0.45 13.33
C GLN A 75 6.24 -0.50 13.63
N ARG A 76 6.97 -1.46 13.02
CA ARG A 76 8.36 -1.73 13.34
C ARG A 76 9.36 -1.07 12.38
N PHE A 77 9.07 -1.07 11.08
CA PHE A 77 10.04 -0.72 10.03
C PHE A 77 9.74 0.58 9.28
N GLN A 78 8.67 1.30 9.67
CA GLN A 78 8.37 2.59 9.05
C GLN A 78 9.51 3.60 9.28
N GLY A 79 10.02 4.18 8.18
CA GLY A 79 11.03 5.24 8.22
C GLY A 79 12.49 4.80 8.29
N GLN A 80 12.81 3.50 8.13
CA GLN A 80 14.17 2.98 8.28
C GLN A 80 15.03 3.02 7.00
N GLU A 81 14.45 3.22 5.81
CA GLU A 81 15.19 3.25 4.53
C GLU A 81 15.37 4.65 3.93
N LYS A 82 16.43 4.82 3.12
CA LYS A 82 16.62 6.01 2.28
C LYS A 82 15.53 6.06 1.21
N LYS A 83 14.55 6.94 1.40
CA LYS A 83 13.47 7.17 0.44
C LYS A 83 14.06 7.65 -0.89
N LYS A 84 13.82 6.89 -1.96
CA LYS A 84 13.94 7.41 -3.32
C LYS A 84 13.00 8.60 -3.45
N SER A 85 13.50 9.72 -3.96
CA SER A 85 12.64 10.89 -4.22
C SER A 85 11.97 10.79 -5.58
N TYR A 86 10.70 11.14 -5.60
CA TYR A 86 9.78 11.21 -6.74
C TYR A 86 9.40 12.66 -7.12
N LYS A 87 9.76 13.67 -6.30
CA LYS A 87 9.35 15.08 -6.42
C LYS A 87 9.58 15.66 -7.82
N SER A 88 10.71 15.33 -8.45
CA SER A 88 11.01 15.76 -9.83
C SER A 88 10.02 15.19 -10.86
N GLN A 89 9.71 13.89 -10.77
CA GLN A 89 8.76 13.22 -11.67
C GLN A 89 7.33 13.73 -11.45
N LEU A 90 6.95 13.97 -10.19
CA LEU A 90 5.66 14.52 -9.81
C LEU A 90 5.47 15.95 -10.37
N ARG A 91 6.45 16.84 -10.18
CA ARG A 91 6.40 18.20 -10.74
C ARG A 91 6.38 18.20 -12.27
N GLN A 92 7.17 17.33 -12.90
CA GLN A 92 7.14 17.18 -14.35
C GLN A 92 5.75 16.76 -14.86
N ALA A 93 5.04 15.92 -14.12
CA ALA A 93 3.72 15.46 -14.51
C ALA A 93 2.64 16.56 -14.46
N ILE A 94 2.80 17.57 -13.60
CA ILE A 94 1.91 18.74 -13.58
C ILE A 94 1.99 19.50 -14.90
N GLY A 95 3.19 19.66 -15.46
CA GLY A 95 3.40 20.28 -16.77
C GLY A 95 2.77 21.67 -16.86
N ASP A 96 1.95 21.89 -17.89
CA ASP A 96 1.23 23.15 -18.12
C ASP A 96 -0.19 23.14 -17.54
N ALA A 97 -0.49 22.32 -16.52
CA ALA A 97 -1.79 22.34 -15.87
C ALA A 97 -2.03 23.72 -15.22
N HIS A 98 -3.21 24.30 -15.49
CA HIS A 98 -3.55 25.66 -15.05
C HIS A 98 -4.74 25.74 -14.09
N SER A 99 -5.38 24.60 -13.79
CA SER A 99 -6.46 24.52 -12.80
C SER A 99 -6.08 23.55 -11.69
N GLU A 100 -6.56 23.82 -10.48
CA GLU A 100 -6.39 22.96 -9.30
C GLU A 100 -6.77 21.50 -9.62
N GLU A 101 -7.93 21.33 -10.28
CA GLU A 101 -8.40 20.01 -10.71
C GLU A 101 -7.41 19.32 -11.65
N ALA A 102 -6.86 20.05 -12.63
CA ALA A 102 -5.91 19.48 -13.59
C ALA A 102 -4.56 19.14 -12.93
N ILE A 103 -4.08 19.97 -12.00
CA ILE A 103 -2.85 19.74 -11.24
C ILE A 103 -2.99 18.46 -10.42
N VAL A 104 -4.04 18.37 -9.59
CA VAL A 104 -4.27 17.21 -8.72
C VAL A 104 -4.50 15.93 -9.53
N LYS A 105 -5.27 15.99 -10.63
CA LYS A 105 -5.47 14.82 -11.52
C LYS A 105 -4.19 14.38 -12.20
N SER A 106 -3.29 15.29 -12.55
CA SER A 106 -2.01 14.96 -13.18
C SER A 106 -1.07 14.27 -12.19
N LEU A 107 -1.01 14.77 -10.96
CA LEU A 107 -0.30 14.09 -9.88
C LEU A 107 -0.89 12.71 -9.57
N ALA A 108 -2.21 12.58 -9.50
CA ALA A 108 -2.86 11.28 -9.28
C ALA A 108 -2.46 10.25 -10.34
N LYS A 109 -2.44 10.63 -11.63
CA LYS A 109 -1.97 9.76 -12.72
C LYS A 109 -0.49 9.41 -12.58
N ALA A 110 0.36 10.39 -12.27
CA ALA A 110 1.79 10.12 -12.03
C ALA A 110 2.01 9.15 -10.88
N MET A 111 1.24 9.28 -9.80
CA MET A 111 1.31 8.34 -8.69
C MET A 111 0.85 6.95 -9.08
N VAL A 112 -0.19 6.80 -9.91
CA VAL A 112 -0.60 5.50 -10.47
C VAL A 112 0.55 4.86 -11.25
N ASP A 113 1.21 5.61 -12.13
CA ASP A 113 2.32 5.10 -12.95
C ASP A 113 3.53 4.73 -12.09
N LEU A 114 3.84 5.54 -11.07
CA LEU A 114 4.99 5.32 -10.20
C LEU A 114 4.76 4.17 -9.20
N SER A 115 3.58 4.11 -8.58
CA SER A 115 3.24 3.10 -7.56
C SER A 115 2.80 1.76 -8.17
N GLY A 116 2.12 1.80 -9.30
CA GLY A 116 1.35 0.68 -9.83
C GLY A 116 0.02 0.47 -9.10
N GLU A 117 -0.44 1.39 -8.26
CA GLU A 117 -1.70 1.28 -7.49
C GLU A 117 -2.83 2.14 -8.08
N THR A 118 -4.01 2.10 -7.45
CA THR A 118 -5.13 3.00 -7.77
C THR A 118 -4.94 4.30 -6.98
N ALA A 119 -4.99 5.45 -7.64
CA ALA A 119 -5.01 6.75 -6.96
C ALA A 119 -6.44 7.20 -6.72
N ILE A 120 -6.64 7.82 -5.55
CA ILE A 120 -7.90 8.46 -5.16
C ILE A 120 -7.64 9.92 -4.84
N VAL A 121 -8.61 10.75 -5.22
CA VAL A 121 -8.62 12.19 -5.01
C VAL A 121 -10.01 12.57 -4.51
N ALA A 122 -10.07 13.35 -3.46
CA ALA A 122 -11.25 14.13 -3.11
C ALA A 122 -10.87 15.61 -3.17
N PHE A 123 -11.64 16.40 -3.91
CA PHE A 123 -11.56 17.85 -3.87
C PHE A 123 -12.35 18.37 -2.68
N ASP A 124 -13.53 17.79 -2.45
CA ASP A 124 -14.35 17.99 -1.27
C ASP A 124 -15.08 16.67 -0.93
N PRO A 125 -15.84 16.57 0.19
CA PRO A 125 -16.53 15.33 0.55
C PRO A 125 -17.47 14.76 -0.52
N ARG A 126 -17.98 15.59 -1.43
CA ARG A 126 -18.94 15.21 -2.48
C ARG A 126 -18.36 15.22 -3.89
N TRP A 127 -17.13 15.71 -4.05
CA TRP A 127 -16.45 15.71 -5.33
C TRP A 127 -15.17 14.89 -5.27
N SER A 128 -15.29 13.66 -5.75
CA SER A 128 -14.22 12.68 -5.74
C SER A 128 -13.85 12.24 -7.16
N TYR A 129 -12.65 11.69 -7.30
CA TYR A 129 -12.11 11.13 -8.53
C TYR A 129 -11.14 10.00 -8.19
N TYR A 130 -11.14 8.94 -8.98
CA TYR A 130 -10.17 7.86 -8.87
C TYR A 130 -9.64 7.45 -10.24
N THR A 131 -8.44 6.87 -10.26
CA THR A 131 -7.82 6.36 -11.49
C THR A 131 -6.84 5.23 -11.19
N GLY A 132 -6.53 4.39 -12.19
CA GLY A 132 -5.64 3.25 -12.01
C GLY A 132 -6.30 1.95 -11.55
N VAL A 133 -7.64 1.85 -11.53
CA VAL A 133 -8.36 0.62 -11.15
C VAL A 133 -7.97 -0.59 -12.01
N SER A 134 -7.60 -0.37 -13.27
CA SER A 134 -7.04 -1.42 -14.13
C SER A 134 -5.80 -2.09 -13.53
N ASN A 135 -4.95 -1.32 -12.82
CA ASN A 135 -3.76 -1.85 -12.16
C ASN A 135 -4.14 -2.73 -10.98
N LEU A 136 -5.27 -2.45 -10.33
CA LEU A 136 -5.77 -3.28 -9.25
C LEU A 136 -6.24 -4.63 -9.79
N PHE A 137 -7.08 -4.62 -10.84
CA PHE A 137 -7.56 -5.85 -11.48
C PHE A 137 -6.46 -6.68 -12.15
N ALA A 138 -5.35 -6.05 -12.57
CA ALA A 138 -4.23 -6.75 -13.16
C ALA A 138 -3.38 -7.53 -12.13
N LYS A 139 -3.51 -7.23 -10.82
CA LYS A 139 -2.68 -7.85 -9.79
C LYS A 139 -3.09 -9.30 -9.50
N PRO A 140 -2.13 -10.19 -9.19
CA PRO A 140 -2.38 -11.59 -8.84
C PRO A 140 -3.43 -11.81 -7.73
N ASP A 141 -3.54 -10.89 -6.77
CA ASP A 141 -4.46 -10.97 -5.62
C ASP A 141 -5.93 -10.90 -6.04
N PHE A 142 -6.21 -10.33 -7.22
CA PHE A 142 -7.57 -10.07 -7.71
C PHE A 142 -7.94 -10.97 -8.89
N ARG A 143 -7.34 -12.17 -8.98
CA ARG A 143 -7.70 -13.17 -9.99
C ARG A 143 -8.90 -14.02 -9.59
N ASP A 144 -9.24 -14.06 -8.31
CA ASP A 144 -10.40 -14.78 -7.80
C ASP A 144 -11.68 -13.95 -8.04
N ILE A 145 -12.71 -14.59 -8.58
CA ILE A 145 -13.99 -13.96 -8.93
C ILE A 145 -14.70 -13.38 -7.71
N ASP A 146 -14.55 -13.97 -6.52
CA ASP A 146 -15.17 -13.46 -5.31
C ASP A 146 -14.46 -12.18 -4.82
N VAL A 147 -13.15 -12.09 -5.00
CA VAL A 147 -12.37 -10.88 -4.71
C VAL A 147 -12.70 -9.78 -5.71
N VAL A 148 -12.83 -10.11 -7.01
CA VAL A 148 -13.27 -9.15 -8.05
C VAL A 148 -14.67 -8.62 -7.75
N ARG A 149 -15.59 -9.48 -7.29
CA ARG A 149 -16.93 -9.05 -6.85
C ARG A 149 -16.87 -8.14 -5.63
N SER A 150 -15.95 -8.39 -4.70
CA SER A 150 -15.70 -7.46 -3.59
C SER A 150 -15.24 -6.10 -4.10
N LEU A 151 -14.38 -6.04 -5.12
CA LEU A 151 -13.94 -4.77 -5.72
C LEU A 151 -15.04 -4.03 -6.47
N SER A 152 -16.03 -4.69 -7.05
CA SER A 152 -17.13 -3.94 -7.69
C SER A 152 -17.88 -3.09 -6.67
N THR A 153 -17.99 -3.55 -5.43
CA THR A 153 -18.63 -2.77 -4.35
C THR A 153 -17.85 -1.52 -3.96
N LEU A 154 -16.53 -1.49 -4.18
CA LEU A 154 -15.72 -0.28 -4.02
C LEU A 154 -16.19 0.80 -4.98
N VAL A 155 -16.38 0.42 -6.24
CA VAL A 155 -16.76 1.34 -7.32
C VAL A 155 -18.13 1.94 -7.03
N ASP A 156 -19.08 1.10 -6.58
CA ASP A 156 -20.44 1.54 -6.29
C ASP A 156 -20.53 2.45 -5.07
N ARG A 157 -19.64 2.29 -4.08
CA ARG A 157 -19.70 2.98 -2.79
C ARG A 157 -18.59 4.02 -2.60
N PHE A 158 -17.85 4.33 -3.65
CA PHE A 158 -16.65 5.16 -3.55
C PHE A 158 -16.95 6.53 -2.92
N ASP A 159 -17.98 7.21 -3.42
CA ASP A 159 -18.37 8.53 -2.93
C ASP A 159 -18.82 8.48 -1.46
N ASP A 160 -19.55 7.45 -1.05
CA ASP A 160 -19.98 7.26 0.34
C ASP A 160 -18.77 7.07 1.27
N VAL A 161 -17.81 6.24 0.85
CA VAL A 161 -16.58 6.00 1.61
C VAL A 161 -15.78 7.29 1.77
N ILE A 162 -15.62 8.08 0.70
CA ILE A 162 -14.93 9.37 0.77
C ILE A 162 -15.61 10.31 1.77
N GLN A 163 -16.94 10.42 1.75
CA GLN A 163 -17.69 11.23 2.72
C GLN A 163 -17.44 10.77 4.16
N GLU A 164 -17.38 9.46 4.41
CA GLU A 164 -17.19 8.91 5.76
C GLU A 164 -15.78 9.14 6.32
N ILE A 165 -14.76 9.24 5.47
CA ILE A 165 -13.36 9.36 5.89
C ILE A 165 -12.82 10.78 5.83
N PHE A 166 -13.43 11.69 5.06
CA PHE A 166 -12.89 13.04 4.83
C PHE A 166 -12.55 13.82 6.11
N GLU A 167 -13.43 13.77 7.10
CA GLU A 167 -13.24 14.45 8.39
C GLU A 167 -12.32 13.68 9.35
N LYS A 168 -12.11 12.38 9.12
CA LYS A 168 -11.31 11.50 10.00
C LYS A 168 -9.83 11.53 9.67
N ILE A 169 -9.49 11.71 8.39
CA ILE A 169 -8.09 11.70 7.91
C ILE A 169 -7.37 13.01 8.30
N SER A 170 -6.15 12.85 8.80
CA SER A 170 -5.23 13.92 9.20
C SER A 170 -4.34 14.42 8.05
N GLU A 171 -3.52 15.43 8.34
CA GLU A 171 -2.52 15.97 7.41
C GLU A 171 -1.26 15.08 7.26
N HIS A 172 -1.16 14.00 8.04
CA HIS A 172 -0.09 13.02 7.93
C HIS A 172 -0.57 11.77 7.18
N PRO A 173 0.27 11.11 6.36
CA PRO A 173 -0.12 9.90 5.67
C PRO A 173 -0.56 8.79 6.64
N GLU A 174 -1.82 8.38 6.52
CA GLU A 174 -2.43 7.31 7.31
C GLU A 174 -2.51 6.03 6.48
N VAL A 175 -2.01 4.94 7.06
CA VAL A 175 -2.07 3.62 6.43
C VAL A 175 -3.18 2.81 7.10
N MET A 176 -4.14 2.34 6.31
CA MET A 176 -5.23 1.46 6.74
C MET A 176 -5.11 0.13 6.01
N ILE A 177 -5.21 -0.98 6.73
CA ILE A 177 -4.98 -2.32 6.19
C ILE A 177 -6.16 -3.21 6.53
N GLY A 178 -6.60 -3.98 5.54
CA GLY A 178 -7.47 -5.13 5.74
C GLY A 178 -8.77 -4.75 6.43
N SER A 179 -9.07 -5.38 7.56
CA SER A 179 -10.34 -5.21 8.26
C SER A 179 -10.64 -3.77 8.72
N GLU A 180 -9.61 -2.94 8.89
CA GLU A 180 -9.75 -1.52 9.21
C GLU A 180 -9.84 -0.63 7.97
N ASN A 181 -9.64 -1.19 6.78
CA ASN A 181 -9.66 -0.44 5.53
C ASN A 181 -11.10 -0.16 5.06
N PRO A 182 -11.47 1.13 4.87
CA PRO A 182 -12.83 1.50 4.49
C PRO A 182 -13.20 1.08 3.05
N PHE A 183 -12.20 0.78 2.23
CA PHE A 183 -12.35 0.31 0.85
C PHE A 183 -12.49 -1.22 0.74
N GLY A 184 -12.41 -1.94 1.87
CA GLY A 184 -12.66 -3.37 1.96
C GLY A 184 -11.50 -4.17 2.54
N LYS A 185 -11.83 -5.32 3.13
CA LYS A 185 -10.89 -6.16 3.90
C LYS A 185 -9.72 -6.79 3.12
N GLU A 186 -9.81 -6.80 1.78
CA GLU A 186 -8.76 -7.35 0.92
C GLU A 186 -7.77 -6.25 0.47
N MET A 187 -8.02 -5.01 0.91
CA MET A 187 -7.33 -3.81 0.44
C MET A 187 -6.48 -3.18 1.55
N SER A 188 -5.49 -2.43 1.12
CA SER A 188 -4.77 -1.46 1.92
C SER A 188 -4.82 -0.10 1.23
N SER A 189 -4.71 0.96 2.02
CA SER A 189 -4.69 2.33 1.51
C SER A 189 -3.74 3.19 2.30
N VAL A 190 -3.08 4.13 1.62
CA VAL A 190 -2.36 5.26 2.23
C VAL A 190 -3.08 6.53 1.81
N ILE A 191 -3.52 7.34 2.76
CA ILE A 191 -4.33 8.54 2.49
C ILE A 191 -3.80 9.71 3.31
N VAL A 192 -3.81 10.91 2.71
CA VAL A 192 -3.40 12.13 3.37
C VAL A 192 -4.30 13.29 2.96
N LYS A 193 -4.49 14.24 3.88
CA LYS A 193 -5.13 15.53 3.59
C LYS A 193 -4.13 16.51 2.99
N TYR A 194 -4.44 17.09 1.84
CA TYR A 194 -3.65 18.17 1.22
C TYR A 194 -4.38 19.50 1.33
N THR A 195 -3.62 20.59 1.27
CA THR A 195 -4.18 21.94 1.34
C THR A 195 -3.54 22.79 0.26
N LEU A 196 -4.32 23.17 -0.75
CA LEU A 196 -3.85 24.05 -1.82
C LEU A 196 -3.63 25.48 -1.27
N PRO A 197 -2.83 26.33 -1.95
CA PRO A 197 -2.52 27.69 -1.49
C PRO A 197 -3.74 28.61 -1.32
N ASN A 198 -4.85 28.31 -2.00
CA ASN A 198 -6.12 29.00 -1.84
C ASN A 198 -6.93 28.54 -0.59
N HIS A 199 -6.35 27.69 0.27
CA HIS A 199 -6.96 27.03 1.43
C HIS A 199 -8.01 25.96 1.10
N HIS A 200 -8.09 25.50 -0.14
CA HIS A 200 -8.92 24.35 -0.49
C HIS A 200 -8.28 23.08 0.04
N VAL A 201 -9.02 22.37 0.89
CA VAL A 201 -8.61 21.12 1.53
C VAL A 201 -9.21 19.94 0.78
N GLY A 202 -8.39 18.96 0.43
CA GLY A 202 -8.83 17.72 -0.20
C GLY A 202 -8.12 16.49 0.35
N LEU A 203 -8.48 15.30 -0.17
CA LEU A 203 -7.79 14.04 0.12
C LEU A 203 -7.03 13.54 -1.09
N LEU A 204 -5.85 13.01 -0.85
CA LEU A 204 -5.06 12.29 -1.83
C LEU A 204 -4.70 10.92 -1.25
N GLY A 205 -4.79 9.87 -2.04
CA GLY A 205 -4.44 8.54 -1.55
C GLY A 205 -4.13 7.53 -2.63
N LEU A 206 -3.57 6.41 -2.18
CA LEU A 206 -3.30 5.21 -2.97
C LEU A 206 -4.03 4.03 -2.35
N ILE A 207 -4.69 3.23 -3.18
CA ILE A 207 -5.37 2.00 -2.78
C ILE A 207 -4.78 0.83 -3.57
N GLY A 208 -4.37 -0.20 -2.85
CA GLY A 208 -3.77 -1.42 -3.39
C GLY A 208 -4.13 -2.65 -2.55
N PRO A 209 -3.58 -3.82 -2.88
CA PRO A 209 -3.73 -5.02 -2.05
C PRO A 209 -2.94 -4.91 -0.75
N LEU A 210 -3.19 -5.85 0.17
CA LEU A 210 -2.47 -5.98 1.45
C LEU A 210 -0.94 -6.00 1.30
N ARG A 211 -0.41 -6.43 0.16
CA ARG A 211 1.03 -6.53 -0.10
C ARG A 211 1.63 -5.36 -0.90
N MET A 212 0.99 -4.18 -0.90
CA MET A 212 1.56 -3.02 -1.58
C MET A 212 2.90 -2.58 -0.98
N ASP A 213 3.71 -1.87 -1.75
CA ASP A 213 4.98 -1.29 -1.27
C ASP A 213 4.70 -0.06 -0.39
N TYR A 214 4.45 -0.30 0.89
CA TYR A 214 4.06 0.73 1.84
C TYR A 214 5.11 1.85 1.99
N GLN A 215 6.40 1.50 2.02
CA GLN A 215 7.46 2.48 2.21
C GLN A 215 7.51 3.44 1.02
N LYS A 216 7.47 2.88 -0.20
CA LYS A 216 7.39 3.66 -1.43
C LYS A 216 6.12 4.50 -1.50
N ASN A 217 4.96 3.91 -1.23
CA ASN A 217 3.67 4.58 -1.40
C ASN A 217 3.48 5.71 -0.38
N VAL A 218 3.93 5.55 0.86
CA VAL A 218 3.95 6.63 1.86
C VAL A 218 4.89 7.77 1.42
N ALA A 219 6.09 7.44 0.93
CA ALA A 219 7.03 8.45 0.45
C ALA A 219 6.48 9.22 -0.76
N LEU A 220 5.95 8.50 -1.74
CA LEU A 220 5.34 9.06 -2.94
C LEU A 220 4.17 9.97 -2.62
N LEU A 221 3.27 9.53 -1.73
CA LEU A 221 2.11 10.32 -1.32
C LEU A 221 2.50 11.58 -0.54
N GLN A 222 3.49 11.47 0.35
CA GLN A 222 4.02 12.60 1.10
C GLN A 222 4.62 13.66 0.16
N GLU A 223 5.43 13.25 -0.81
CA GLU A 223 6.01 14.19 -1.77
C GLU A 223 4.95 14.77 -2.72
N ALA A 224 3.93 14.00 -3.11
CA ALA A 224 2.81 14.53 -3.89
C ALA A 224 2.01 15.58 -3.13
N LYS A 225 1.77 15.37 -1.83
CA LYS A 225 1.20 16.39 -0.93
C LYS A 225 2.07 17.64 -0.88
N GLU A 226 3.37 17.49 -0.67
CA GLU A 226 4.29 18.63 -0.62
C GLU A 226 4.31 19.43 -1.92
N VAL A 227 4.19 18.77 -3.07
CA VAL A 227 4.06 19.45 -4.35
C VAL A 227 2.73 20.21 -4.42
N LEU A 228 1.60 19.61 -4.02
CA LEU A 228 0.31 20.29 -4.01
C LEU A 228 0.25 21.50 -3.06
N ASP A 229 0.89 21.40 -1.91
CA ASP A 229 0.90 22.48 -0.93
C ASP A 229 1.79 23.67 -1.40
N GLU A 230 2.65 23.47 -2.42
CA GLU A 230 3.56 24.47 -2.99
C GLU A 230 3.03 25.16 -4.28
N GLU A 231 2.03 24.60 -4.97
CA GLU A 231 1.50 25.04 -6.28
C GLU A 231 0.30 25.99 -6.17
#